data_AF-A0A2E9QYU4-F1
#
_entry.id   AF-A0A2E9QYU4-F1
#
_cell.length_a   1.000
_cell.length_b   1.000
_cell.length_c   1.000
_cell.angle_alpha   90.00
_cell.angle_beta   90.00
_cell.angle_gamma   90.00
#
_symmetry.space_group_name_H-M   'P 1'
#
loop_
_entity.id
_entity.type
_entity.pdbx_description
1 polymer ?
#
loop_
_entity_poly.entity_id
_entity_poly.type
_entity_poly.pdbx_seq_one_letter_code
_entity_poly.pdbx_strand_id
1 'polypeptide(L)' 'MCMICVDFLKDKMTLGEARRALGEMRTTIEPSHLEEVEEMLQKAEEEQQADEESSSQSQP' A
#
# COMPACT_ATOMS: atom_id res chain seq x y z
N MET A 1 -3.33 14.37 1.48
CA MET A 1 -2.99 13.56 0.28
C MET A 1 -1.55 13.87 -0.12
N CYS A 2 -0.62 12.99 0.25
CA CYS A 2 0.83 13.14 0.05
C CYS A 2 1.32 12.53 -1.27
N MET A 3 2.62 12.66 -1.56
CA MET A 3 3.24 12.09 -2.77
C MET A 3 3.04 10.56 -2.84
N ILE A 4 3.12 9.87 -1.69
CA ILE A 4 2.95 8.42 -1.60
C ILE A 4 1.56 7.99 -2.09
N CYS A 5 0.51 8.69 -1.65
CA CYS A 5 -0.85 8.41 -2.13
C CYS A 5 -0.96 8.55 -3.65
N VAL A 6 -0.36 9.61 -4.21
CA VAL A 6 -0.47 9.90 -5.65
C VAL A 6 0.27 8.86 -6.48
N ASP A 7 1.49 8.50 -6.10
CA ASP A 7 2.27 7.52 -6.83
C ASP A 7 1.73 6.10 -6.65
N PHE A 8 1.24 5.75 -5.46
CA PHE A 8 0.59 4.45 -5.23
C PHE A 8 -0.71 4.31 -6.03
N LEU A 9 -1.59 5.33 -6.01
CA LEU A 9 -2.84 5.32 -6.79
C LEU A 9 -2.62 5.32 -8.30
N LYS A 10 -1.45 5.79 -8.77
CA LYS A 10 -1.08 5.79 -10.18
C LYS A 10 -0.30 4.55 -10.60
N ASP A 11 -0.19 3.56 -9.72
CA ASP A 11 0.58 2.34 -9.95
C ASP A 11 2.06 2.64 -10.31
N LYS A 12 2.57 3.78 -9.82
CA LYS A 12 3.95 4.21 -10.04
C LYS A 12 4.91 3.68 -8.99
N MET A 13 4.39 3.13 -7.91
CA MET A 13 5.17 2.42 -6.90
C MET A 13 4.41 1.19 -6.42
N THR A 14 5.17 0.17 -6.06
CA THR A 14 4.63 -1.05 -5.43
C THR A 14 4.26 -0.81 -3.97
N LEU A 15 3.48 -1.73 -3.40
CA LEU A 15 3.05 -1.66 -2.01
C LEU A 15 4.24 -1.65 -1.03
N GLY A 16 5.29 -2.43 -1.33
CA GLY A 16 6.53 -2.43 -0.56
C GLY A 16 7.29 -1.10 -0.64
N GLU A 17 7.32 -0.46 -1.80
CA GLU A 17 7.92 0.87 -1.96
C GLU A 17 7.15 1.94 -1.19
N ALA A 18 5.81 1.87 -1.22
CA ALA A 18 4.95 2.79 -0.48
C ALA A 18 5.15 2.68 1.03
N ARG A 19 5.21 1.45 1.56
CA ARG A 19 5.50 1.21 2.98
C ARG A 19 6.86 1.75 3.39
N ARG A 20 7.88 1.55 2.55
CA ARG A 20 9.23 2.04 2.80
C ARG A 20 9.27 3.57 2.82
N ALA A 21 8.70 4.21 1.80
CA ALA A 21 8.62 5.67 1.70
C ALA A 21 7.84 6.28 2.89
N LEU A 22 6.75 5.64 3.31
CA LEU A 22 5.98 6.04 4.50
C LEU A 22 6.83 5.95 5.77
N GLY A 23 7.60 4.87 5.95
CA GLY A 23 8.51 4.72 7.07
C GLY A 23 9.59 5.80 7.15
N GLU A 24 10.10 6.25 5.99
CA GLU A 24 11.07 7.35 5.90
C GLU A 24 10.43 8.73 6.16
N MET A 25 9.19 8.93 5.74
CA MET A 25 8.47 10.20 5.87
C MET A 25 7.58 10.28 7.11
N ARG A 26 7.52 9.24 7.95
CA ARG A 26 6.62 9.14 9.11
C ARG A 26 6.72 10.31 10.10
N THR A 27 7.89 10.92 10.19
CA THR A 27 8.16 12.06 11.08
C THR A 27 7.74 13.40 10.49
N THR A 28 7.48 13.44 9.18
CA THR A 28 7.12 14.66 8.43
C THR A 28 5.66 14.70 8.03
N ILE A 29 4.96 13.56 8.08
CA ILE A 29 3.54 13.43 7.77
C ILE A 29 2.74 13.63 9.05
N GLU A 30 1.57 14.26 8.95
CA GLU A 30 0.67 14.41 10.09
C GLU A 30 0.15 13.04 10.57
N PRO A 31 0.05 12.83 11.89
CA PRO A 31 -0.32 11.53 12.46
C PRO A 31 -1.67 11.03 11.92
N SER A 32 -2.65 11.91 11.78
CA SER A 32 -3.96 11.54 11.22
C SER A 32 -3.89 11.08 9.77
N HIS A 33 -2.99 11.67 8.96
CA HIS A 33 -2.83 11.22 7.57
C HIS A 33 -2.00 9.93 7.50
N LEU A 34 -1.06 9.74 8.41
CA LEU A 34 -0.24 8.53 8.49
C LEU A 34 -1.13 7.29 8.71
N GLU A 35 -2.09 7.37 9.64
CA GLU A 35 -3.06 6.30 9.90
C GLU A 35 -3.87 5.94 8.64
N GLU A 36 -4.38 6.95 7.91
CA GLU A 36 -5.12 6.73 6.66
C GLU A 36 -4.28 6.04 5.58
N VAL A 37 -3.00 6.41 5.45
CA VAL A 37 -2.11 5.80 4.45
C VAL A 37 -1.73 4.38 4.86
N GLU A 38 -1.51 4.11 6.15
CA GLU A 38 -1.27 2.75 6.65
C GLU A 38 -2.47 1.84 6.37
N GLU A 39 -3.70 2.26 6.67
CA GLU A 39 -4.91 1.48 6.37
C GLU A 39 -5.06 1.21 4.88
N MET A 40 -4.83 2.22 4.03
CA MET A 40 -4.90 2.06 2.57
C MET A 40 -3.91 1.01 2.07
N LEU A 41 -2.65 1.05 2.55
CA LEU A 41 -1.62 0.10 2.16
C LEU A 41 -1.89 -1.30 2.69
N GLN A 42 -2.33 -1.41 3.94
CA GLN A 42 -2.74 -2.67 4.57
C GLN A 42 -3.83 -3.35 3.74
N LYS A 43 -4.90 -2.61 3.43
CA LYS A 43 -6.02 -3.15 2.67
C LYS A 43 -5.61 -3.59 1.27
N ALA A 44 -4.79 -2.80 0.58
CA ALA A 44 -4.28 -3.19 -0.73
C ALA A 44 -3.39 -4.44 -0.67
N GLU A 45 -2.70 -4.68 0.45
CA GLU A 45 -1.85 -5.86 0.66
C GLU A 45 -2.72 -7.11 0.85
N GLU A 46 -3.82 -6.99 1.59
CA GLU A 46 -4.83 -8.04 1.75
C GLU A 46 -5.54 -8.35 0.44
N GLU A 47 -5.91 -7.33 -0.35
CA GLU A 47 -6.54 -7.51 -1.67
C GLU A 47 -5.60 -8.20 -2.66
N GLN A 48 -4.30 -7.86 -2.66
CA GLN A 48 -3.30 -8.52 -3.51
C GLN A 48 -3.09 -9.99 -3.12
N GLN A 49 -3.00 -10.28 -1.82
CA GLN A 49 -2.87 -11.67 -1.35
C GLN A 49 -4.11 -12.50 -1.65
N ALA A 50 -5.30 -11.94 -1.49
CA ALA A 50 -6.56 -12.64 -1.78
C ALA A 50 -6.71 -12.96 -3.27
N ASP A 51 -6.25 -12.08 -4.18
CA ASP A 51 -6.29 -12.30 -5.62
C ASP A 51 -5.29 -13.38 -6.08
N GLU A 52 -4.08 -13.40 -5.50
CA GLU A 52 -3.06 -14.43 -5.79
C GLU A 52 -3.46 -15.82 -5.25
N GLU A 53 -4.10 -15.89 -4.07
CA GLU A 53 -4.55 -17.15 -3.47
C GLU A 53 -5.71 -17.78 -4.26
N SER A 54 -6.60 -16.94 -4.82
CA SER A 54 -7.71 -17.38 -5.67
C SER A 54 -7.25 -17.84 -7.06
N SER A 55 -6.19 -17.24 -7.60
CA SER A 55 -5.63 -17.61 -8.90
C SER A 55 -4.76 -18.87 -8.87
N SER A 56 -4.13 -19.19 -7.73
CA SER A 56 -3.22 -20.35 -7.61
C SER A 56 -3.90 -21.68 -7.29
N GLN A 57 -5.21 -21.70 -7.00
CA GLN A 57 -5.95 -22.93 -6.68
C GLN A 57 -6.55 -23.65 -7.91
N SER A 58 -6.28 -23.13 -9.12
CA SER A 58 -6.69 -23.73 -10.40
C SER A 58 -5.50 -24.27 -11.19
N GLN A 59 -4.84 -25.32 -10.70
CA GLN A 59 -4.08 -26.21 -11.60
C GLN A 59 -4.54 -27.67 -11.40
N PRO A 60 -4.80 -28.41 -12.50
CA PRO A 60 -5.44 -29.73 -12.52
C PRO A 60 -4.55 -30.88 -12.03
#